data_AF-A0A953TKW8-F1
#
_entry.id   AF-A0A953TKW8-F1
#
_cell.length_a   1.000
_cell.length_b   1.000
_cell.length_c   1.000
_cell.angle_alpha   90.00
_cell.angle_beta   90.00
_cell.angle_gamma   90.00
#
_symmetry.space_group_name_H-M   'P 1'
#
loop_
_entity.id
_entity.type
_entity.pdbx_description
1 polymer ?
#
loop_
_entity_poly.entity_id
_entity_poly.type
_entity_poly.pdbx_seq_one_letter_code
_entity_poly.pdbx_strand_id
1 'polypeptide(L)'
;MLKKRSISLLLLALPVLMAFIGNSGSPVLAAGPAAQEKARPLYYERAITKADLEGRTLRELSLMRNTIYARAGNKFRKKWLNDYFSALPWYHALEQMDEKKITPLDRKNAETIARFDAAITRADLLQMQSEFLNPQTPEDKIELRLIYMRLGKWAGGIDQERTALEDPSLLDKQLTMDDLNDFSRRDLRLLRNLIYARHGRPFKSDLLRAYFDAVEWYKADDKYTDARLTPVDRRNINLIRSLEDQLGGPLTDYDNKKEDGWFARA
;
A
#
# COMPACT_ATOMS: atom_id res chain seq x y z
N MET A 1 21.53 41.87 -3.95
CA MET A 1 20.15 42.40 -3.95
C MET A 1 19.29 41.53 -4.88
N LEU A 2 18.64 40.48 -4.35
CA LEU A 2 17.70 39.64 -5.09
C LEU A 2 16.27 40.06 -4.73
N LYS A 3 15.51 40.51 -5.74
CA LYS A 3 14.10 40.88 -5.61
C LYS A 3 13.23 39.61 -5.62
N LYS A 4 12.50 39.41 -4.52
CA LYS A 4 11.37 38.48 -4.40
C LYS A 4 10.34 38.74 -5.50
N ARG A 5 9.79 37.69 -6.10
CA ARG A 5 8.51 37.74 -6.80
C ARG A 5 7.59 36.67 -6.22
N SER A 6 6.64 37.15 -5.42
CA SER A 6 5.45 36.41 -5.01
C SER A 6 4.59 36.11 -6.24
N ILE A 7 4.09 34.88 -6.34
CA ILE A 7 3.01 34.54 -7.26
C ILE A 7 1.78 34.28 -6.39
N SER A 8 0.86 35.23 -6.40
CA SER A 8 -0.47 35.12 -5.81
C SER A 8 -1.30 34.15 -6.65
N LEU A 9 -1.87 33.13 -5.98
CA LEU A 9 -2.85 32.22 -6.57
C LEU A 9 -4.21 32.92 -6.57
N LEU A 10 -4.66 33.40 -7.72
CA LEU A 10 -5.99 33.98 -7.90
C LEU A 10 -6.95 32.85 -8.31
N LEU A 11 -7.88 32.50 -7.41
CA LEU A 11 -9.10 31.77 -7.76
C LEU A 11 -9.89 32.59 -8.77
N LEU A 12 -10.38 31.97 -9.84
CA LEU A 12 -11.57 32.48 -10.51
C LEU A 12 -12.42 31.37 -11.13
N ALA A 13 -13.69 31.46 -10.77
CA ALA A 13 -14.82 30.65 -11.19
C ALA A 13 -15.12 30.80 -12.69
N LEU A 14 -15.70 29.75 -13.26
CA LEU A 14 -16.50 29.77 -14.48
C LEU A 14 -17.98 29.58 -14.09
N PRO A 15 -18.99 29.84 -14.96
CA PRO A 15 -18.94 30.39 -16.33
C PRO A 15 -20.01 31.50 -16.61
N VAL A 16 -19.92 32.18 -17.76
CA VAL A 16 -21.09 32.82 -18.41
C VAL A 16 -21.14 32.42 -19.88
N LEU A 17 -22.31 31.91 -20.25
CA LEU A 17 -22.72 31.40 -21.56
C LEU A 17 -23.10 32.58 -22.48
N MET A 18 -22.57 32.62 -23.70
CA MET A 18 -23.09 33.47 -24.78
C MET A 18 -23.14 32.65 -26.07
N ALA A 19 -24.35 32.47 -26.60
CA ALA A 19 -24.63 31.76 -27.83
C ALA A 19 -24.44 32.68 -29.05
N PHE A 20 -23.81 32.15 -30.10
CA PHE A 20 -23.92 32.70 -31.46
C PHE A 20 -24.27 31.56 -32.42
N ILE A 21 -25.27 31.82 -33.27
CA ILE A 21 -25.81 30.92 -34.29
C ILE A 21 -25.03 31.17 -35.59
N GLY A 22 -24.56 30.10 -36.24
CA GLY A 22 -23.96 30.12 -37.58
C GLY A 22 -23.80 28.70 -38.13
N ASN A 23 -24.58 28.37 -39.15
CA ASN A 23 -24.85 27.04 -39.70
C ASN A 23 -23.81 26.61 -40.77
N SER A 24 -23.27 25.38 -40.69
CA SER A 24 -23.12 24.44 -41.84
C SER A 24 -22.31 23.17 -41.49
N GLY A 25 -22.96 22.00 -41.61
CA GLY A 25 -22.31 20.77 -42.10
C GLY A 25 -21.61 19.85 -41.09
N SER A 26 -22.36 18.87 -40.56
CA SER A 26 -21.99 17.45 -40.29
C SER A 26 -22.75 16.95 -39.06
N PRO A 27 -23.27 15.70 -39.04
CA PRO A 27 -23.83 15.13 -37.82
C PRO A 27 -22.65 14.82 -36.90
N VAL A 28 -22.31 15.75 -36.01
CA VAL A 28 -21.54 15.43 -34.81
C VAL A 28 -22.46 14.51 -34.03
N LEU A 29 -22.16 13.21 -34.03
CA LEU A 29 -22.70 12.27 -33.07
C LEU A 29 -22.50 12.91 -31.69
N ALA A 30 -23.59 13.41 -31.11
CA ALA A 30 -23.60 13.92 -29.77
C ALA A 30 -23.14 12.77 -28.89
N ALA A 31 -21.88 12.83 -28.47
CA ALA A 31 -21.41 12.07 -27.32
C ALA A 31 -22.37 12.47 -26.18
N GLY A 32 -23.26 11.56 -25.82
CA GLY A 32 -24.10 11.71 -24.63
C GLY A 32 -23.20 12.08 -23.46
N PRO A 33 -23.74 12.79 -22.44
CA PRO A 33 -22.93 13.29 -21.35
C PRO A 33 -22.10 12.13 -20.81
N ALA A 34 -20.78 12.23 -21.00
CA ALA A 34 -19.83 11.30 -20.42
C ALA A 34 -20.22 11.18 -18.95
N ALA A 35 -20.69 9.99 -18.56
CA ALA A 35 -21.18 9.73 -17.23
C ALA A 35 -20.14 10.30 -16.27
N GLN A 36 -20.53 11.34 -15.53
CA GLN A 36 -19.65 12.00 -14.59
C GLN A 36 -19.14 10.92 -13.65
N GLU A 37 -17.88 10.53 -13.84
CA GLU A 37 -17.30 9.40 -13.14
C GLU A 37 -17.44 9.70 -11.65
N LYS A 38 -18.31 8.95 -10.96
CA LYS A 38 -18.62 9.22 -9.56
C LYS A 38 -17.29 9.26 -8.82
N ALA A 39 -16.98 10.39 -8.19
CA ALA A 39 -15.79 10.52 -7.36
C ALA A 39 -15.71 9.31 -6.42
N ARG A 40 -14.56 8.62 -6.40
CA ARG A 40 -14.32 7.44 -5.56
C ARG A 40 -13.56 7.91 -4.31
N PRO A 41 -14.23 8.34 -3.23
CA PRO A 41 -13.56 8.92 -2.09
C PRO A 41 -12.67 7.90 -1.37
N LEU A 42 -11.64 8.41 -0.68
CA LEU A 42 -10.73 7.61 0.13
C LEU A 42 -11.17 7.50 1.61
N TYR A 43 -12.08 8.36 2.05
CA TYR A 43 -12.61 8.38 3.42
C TYR A 43 -14.14 8.34 3.43
N TYR A 44 -14.72 7.65 4.41
CA TYR A 44 -16.16 7.49 4.57
C TYR A 44 -16.56 7.75 6.02
N GLU A 45 -17.52 8.67 6.21
CA GLU A 45 -18.18 8.94 7.51
C GLU A 45 -19.30 7.92 7.82
N ARG A 46 -19.46 6.92 6.95
CA ARG A 46 -20.35 5.78 7.10
C ARG A 46 -19.56 4.47 7.07
N ALA A 47 -20.23 3.37 7.38
CA ALA A 47 -19.65 2.05 7.17
C ALA A 47 -19.32 1.84 5.68
N ILE A 48 -18.10 1.36 5.41
CA ILE A 48 -17.67 0.90 4.09
C ILE A 48 -18.39 -0.40 3.76
N THR A 49 -18.88 -0.49 2.53
CA THR A 49 -19.53 -1.67 1.97
C THR A 49 -18.60 -2.36 0.98
N LYS A 50 -18.92 -3.61 0.62
CA LYS A 50 -18.17 -4.34 -0.41
C LYS A 50 -18.14 -3.57 -1.75
N ALA A 51 -19.26 -2.97 -2.13
CA ALA A 51 -19.37 -2.19 -3.36
C ALA A 51 -18.46 -0.95 -3.38
N ASP A 52 -18.12 -0.37 -2.21
CA ASP A 52 -17.17 0.74 -2.13
C ASP A 52 -15.72 0.30 -2.41
N LEU A 53 -15.43 -1.01 -2.31
CA LEU A 53 -14.09 -1.61 -2.45
C LEU A 53 -13.90 -2.34 -3.78
N GLU A 54 -15.00 -2.84 -4.38
CA GLU A 54 -14.96 -3.55 -5.65
C GLU A 54 -14.36 -2.68 -6.77
N GLY A 55 -13.48 -3.32 -7.56
CA GLY A 55 -12.75 -2.67 -8.65
C GLY A 55 -11.71 -1.64 -8.20
N ARG A 56 -11.29 -1.63 -6.93
CA ARG A 56 -10.17 -0.80 -6.48
C ARG A 56 -8.85 -1.51 -6.62
N THR A 57 -7.80 -0.74 -6.90
CA THR A 57 -6.42 -1.23 -6.96
C THR A 57 -5.83 -1.41 -5.55
N LEU A 58 -4.70 -2.11 -5.42
CA LEU A 58 -4.02 -2.29 -4.12
C LEU A 58 -3.55 -0.95 -3.53
N ARG A 59 -3.11 -0.03 -4.40
CA ARG A 59 -2.76 1.35 -4.04
C ARG A 59 -3.98 2.09 -3.51
N GLU A 60 -5.13 2.03 -4.19
CA GLU A 60 -6.35 2.69 -3.72
C GLU A 60 -6.81 2.15 -2.36
N LEU A 61 -6.84 0.82 -2.19
CA LEU A 61 -7.18 0.20 -0.90
C LEU A 61 -6.20 0.63 0.21
N SER A 62 -4.90 0.70 -0.12
CA SER A 62 -3.87 1.19 0.79
C SER A 62 -4.11 2.66 1.15
N LEU A 63 -4.42 3.52 0.18
CA LEU A 63 -4.71 4.94 0.41
C LEU A 63 -5.97 5.14 1.24
N MET A 64 -7.04 4.38 0.98
CA MET A 64 -8.28 4.43 1.77
C MET A 64 -8.00 4.18 3.25
N ARG A 65 -7.32 3.07 3.55
CA ARG A 65 -7.00 2.72 4.94
C ARG A 65 -6.06 3.74 5.57
N ASN A 66 -5.01 4.16 4.86
CA ASN A 66 -4.05 5.11 5.40
C ASN A 66 -4.63 6.53 5.56
N THR A 67 -5.67 6.89 4.82
CA THR A 67 -6.36 8.18 5.00
C THR A 67 -6.99 8.30 6.39
N ILE A 68 -7.49 7.20 6.95
CA ILE A 68 -8.01 7.15 8.33
C ILE A 68 -6.92 7.56 9.32
N TYR A 69 -5.73 6.96 9.21
CA TYR A 69 -4.60 7.24 10.11
C TYR A 69 -3.94 8.60 9.83
N ALA A 70 -3.90 9.03 8.57
CA ALA A 70 -3.40 10.34 8.16
C ALA A 70 -4.22 11.48 8.81
N ARG A 71 -5.55 11.32 8.92
CA ARG A 71 -6.42 12.28 9.62
C ARG A 71 -6.13 12.38 11.13
N ALA A 72 -5.55 11.34 11.71
CA ALA A 72 -5.03 11.33 13.08
C ALA A 72 -3.57 11.79 13.19
N GLY A 73 -2.94 12.21 12.09
CA GLY A 73 -1.56 12.69 12.06
C GLY A 73 -0.51 11.59 12.04
N ASN A 74 -0.86 10.36 11.63
CA ASN A 74 0.10 9.26 11.52
C ASN A 74 1.27 9.61 10.58
N LYS A 75 2.50 9.33 11.00
CA LYS A 75 3.70 9.47 10.18
C LYS A 75 3.95 8.20 9.37
N PHE A 76 4.09 8.33 8.06
CA PHE A 76 4.36 7.19 7.17
C PHE A 76 5.87 6.99 6.96
N ARG A 77 6.38 5.79 7.24
CA ARG A 77 7.75 5.39 6.91
C ARG A 77 7.92 5.04 5.43
N LYS A 78 6.90 4.42 4.84
CA LYS A 78 6.93 4.03 3.44
C LYS A 78 6.94 5.28 2.56
N LYS A 79 8.03 5.46 1.81
CA LYS A 79 8.28 6.68 1.03
C LYS A 79 7.10 7.13 0.19
N TRP A 80 6.50 6.24 -0.62
CA TRP A 80 5.40 6.64 -1.50
C TRP A 80 4.12 7.08 -0.76
N LEU A 81 3.84 6.50 0.42
CA LEU A 81 2.72 6.95 1.26
C LEU A 81 3.04 8.31 1.86
N ASN A 82 4.26 8.50 2.35
CA ASN A 82 4.71 9.78 2.87
C ASN A 82 4.64 10.88 1.81
N ASP A 83 5.14 10.61 0.60
CA ASP A 83 5.10 11.54 -0.53
C ASP A 83 3.65 11.89 -0.91
N TYR A 84 2.76 10.88 -0.98
CA TYR A 84 1.36 11.09 -1.28
C TYR A 84 0.65 12.00 -0.26
N PHE A 85 0.73 11.67 1.04
CA PHE A 85 0.02 12.42 2.07
C PHE A 85 0.65 13.80 2.31
N SER A 86 1.98 13.93 2.26
CA SER A 86 2.67 15.22 2.45
C SER A 86 2.35 16.25 1.37
N ALA A 87 1.90 15.81 0.20
CA ALA A 87 1.41 16.69 -0.86
C ALA A 87 0.00 17.24 -0.60
N LEU A 88 -0.75 16.67 0.35
CA LEU A 88 -2.13 17.08 0.63
C LEU A 88 -2.16 18.22 1.66
N PRO A 89 -2.85 19.34 1.37
CA PRO A 89 -2.82 20.53 2.23
C PRO A 89 -3.44 20.32 3.63
N TRP A 90 -4.25 19.28 3.81
CA TRP A 90 -4.90 18.96 5.09
C TRP A 90 -4.07 18.04 5.99
N TYR A 91 -3.01 17.40 5.47
CA TYR A 91 -2.23 16.42 6.22
C TYR A 91 -1.02 17.06 6.89
N HIS A 92 -0.86 16.78 8.17
CA HIS A 92 0.31 17.15 8.95
C HIS A 92 0.67 15.97 9.87
N ALA A 93 1.88 15.43 9.71
CA ALA A 93 2.39 14.38 10.59
C ALA A 93 2.60 14.93 12.00
N LEU A 94 2.19 14.16 13.00
CA LEU A 94 2.44 14.44 14.42
C LEU A 94 3.60 13.58 14.92
N GLU A 95 4.22 14.01 16.02
CA GLU A 95 5.24 13.19 16.71
C GLU A 95 4.63 11.88 17.23
N GLN A 96 3.41 11.96 17.75
CA GLN A 96 2.58 10.82 18.13
C GLN A 96 1.20 11.00 17.51
N MET A 97 0.67 9.94 16.91
CA MET A 97 -0.66 9.94 16.32
C MET A 97 -1.72 10.25 17.40
N ASP A 98 -2.68 11.11 17.07
CA ASP A 98 -3.81 11.39 17.95
C ASP A 98 -4.84 10.26 17.88
N GLU A 99 -4.66 9.22 18.68
CA GLU A 99 -5.54 8.05 18.72
C GLU A 99 -7.01 8.38 19.00
N LYS A 100 -7.30 9.54 19.63
CA LYS A 100 -8.67 9.96 19.94
C LYS A 100 -9.46 10.33 18.68
N LYS A 101 -8.77 10.66 17.58
CA LYS A 101 -9.39 10.90 16.28
C LYS A 101 -9.80 9.63 15.55
N ILE A 102 -9.33 8.46 16.00
CA ILE A 102 -9.69 7.17 15.41
C ILE A 102 -10.92 6.61 16.11
N THR A 103 -12.08 6.81 15.49
CA THR A 103 -13.38 6.37 16.03
C THR A 103 -13.55 4.84 15.95
N PRO A 104 -14.52 4.25 16.68
CA PRO A 104 -14.89 2.85 16.48
C PRO A 104 -15.30 2.53 15.04
N LEU A 105 -15.94 3.47 14.34
CA LEU A 105 -16.30 3.33 12.93
C LEU A 105 -15.06 3.29 12.03
N ASP A 106 -14.09 4.18 12.27
CA ASP A 106 -12.82 4.20 11.54
C ASP A 106 -12.09 2.86 11.66
N ARG A 107 -12.04 2.29 12.89
CA ARG A 107 -11.45 0.96 13.11
C ARG A 107 -12.18 -0.12 12.33
N LYS A 108 -13.52 -0.12 12.35
CA LYS A 108 -14.34 -1.06 11.57
C LYS A 108 -14.11 -0.92 10.07
N ASN A 109 -13.99 0.31 9.57
CA ASN A 109 -13.72 0.60 8.15
C ASN A 109 -12.31 0.13 7.75
N ALA A 110 -11.29 0.42 8.57
CA ALA A 110 -9.93 -0.04 8.35
C ALA A 110 -9.83 -1.57 8.33
N GLU A 111 -10.51 -2.26 9.26
CA GLU A 111 -10.61 -3.72 9.27
C GLU A 111 -11.32 -4.27 8.03
N THR A 112 -12.40 -3.61 7.57
CA THR A 112 -13.16 -4.02 6.38
C THR A 112 -12.30 -3.93 5.12
N ILE A 113 -11.59 -2.81 4.94
CA ILE A 113 -10.62 -2.64 3.84
C ILE A 113 -9.54 -3.74 3.92
N ALA A 114 -8.95 -3.95 5.10
CA ALA A 114 -7.88 -4.93 5.28
C ALA A 114 -8.32 -6.38 5.04
N ARG A 115 -9.57 -6.75 5.38
CA ARG A 115 -10.12 -8.09 5.09
C ARG A 115 -10.38 -8.28 3.60
N PHE A 116 -10.98 -7.29 2.94
CA PHE A 116 -11.23 -7.34 1.50
C PHE A 116 -9.92 -7.51 0.73
N ASP A 117 -8.93 -6.70 1.09
CA ASP A 117 -7.62 -6.71 0.51
C ASP A 117 -6.85 -8.04 0.74
N ALA A 118 -6.92 -8.60 1.96
CA ALA A 118 -6.32 -9.90 2.27
C ALA A 118 -6.98 -11.06 1.51
N ALA A 119 -8.25 -10.90 1.10
CA ALA A 119 -9.00 -11.90 0.34
C ALA A 119 -8.69 -11.86 -1.17
N ILE A 120 -7.92 -10.88 -1.66
CA ILE A 120 -7.50 -10.83 -3.06
C ILE A 120 -6.60 -12.03 -3.35
N THR A 121 -7.05 -12.87 -4.28
CA THR A 121 -6.37 -14.13 -4.60
C THR A 121 -5.19 -13.91 -5.54
N ARG A 122 -4.34 -14.94 -5.69
CA ARG A 122 -3.29 -14.93 -6.72
C ARG A 122 -3.86 -14.72 -8.12
N ALA A 123 -5.03 -15.29 -8.43
CA ALA A 123 -5.67 -15.14 -9.73
C ALA A 123 -6.08 -13.68 -9.97
N ASP A 124 -6.69 -13.04 -8.97
CA ASP A 124 -7.08 -11.63 -9.05
C ASP A 124 -5.85 -10.72 -9.20
N LEU A 125 -4.75 -11.00 -8.47
CA LEU A 125 -3.50 -10.26 -8.59
C LEU A 125 -2.89 -10.37 -9.98
N LEU A 126 -2.94 -11.54 -10.62
CA LEU A 126 -2.46 -11.73 -11.99
C LEU A 126 -3.35 -11.01 -13.00
N GLN A 127 -4.66 -10.96 -12.75
CA GLN A 127 -5.58 -10.16 -13.57
C GLN A 127 -5.26 -8.67 -13.44
N MET A 128 -5.13 -8.13 -12.22
CA MET A 128 -4.71 -6.76 -11.97
C MET A 128 -3.38 -6.45 -12.66
N GLN A 129 -2.39 -7.35 -12.55
CA GLN A 129 -1.07 -7.19 -13.18
C GLN A 129 -1.18 -6.93 -14.69
N SER A 130 -2.13 -7.59 -15.37
CA SER A 130 -2.29 -7.47 -16.83
C SER A 130 -2.63 -6.06 -17.29
N GLU A 131 -3.25 -5.25 -16.42
CA GLU A 131 -3.62 -3.86 -16.68
C GLU A 131 -2.41 -2.91 -16.54
N PHE A 132 -1.36 -3.34 -15.83
CA PHE A 132 -0.18 -2.52 -15.49
C PHE A 132 1.13 -3.00 -16.16
N LEU A 133 1.08 -3.85 -17.20
CA LEU A 133 2.28 -4.38 -17.86
C LEU A 133 3.16 -3.31 -18.53
N ASN A 134 2.61 -2.12 -18.79
CA ASN A 134 3.33 -0.97 -19.32
C ASN A 134 3.01 0.29 -18.50
N PRO A 135 3.58 0.43 -17.28
CA PRO A 135 3.21 1.50 -16.36
C PRO A 135 3.60 2.87 -16.95
N GLN A 136 2.64 3.79 -17.03
CA GLN A 136 2.84 5.13 -17.63
C GLN A 136 3.09 6.20 -16.58
N THR A 137 2.60 6.00 -15.36
CA THR A 137 2.65 6.98 -14.27
C THR A 137 3.43 6.46 -13.06
N PRO A 138 3.91 7.35 -12.16
CA PRO A 138 4.45 6.93 -10.87
C PRO A 138 3.46 6.07 -10.06
N GLU A 139 2.17 6.35 -10.17
CA GLU A 139 1.10 5.60 -9.54
C GLU A 139 0.99 4.17 -10.07
N ASP A 140 1.10 3.98 -11.39
CA ASP A 140 1.11 2.65 -12.02
C ASP A 140 2.32 1.85 -11.55
N LYS A 141 3.49 2.49 -11.43
CA LYS A 141 4.70 1.84 -10.90
C LYS A 141 4.52 1.40 -9.45
N ILE A 142 3.87 2.24 -8.62
CA ILE A 142 3.55 1.89 -7.22
C ILE A 142 2.58 0.71 -7.20
N GLU A 143 1.52 0.72 -8.00
CA GLU A 143 0.55 -0.37 -8.08
C GLU A 143 1.23 -1.67 -8.48
N LEU A 144 1.97 -1.64 -9.58
CA LEU A 144 2.69 -2.79 -10.12
C LEU A 144 3.67 -3.35 -9.09
N ARG A 145 4.39 -2.48 -8.36
CA ARG A 145 5.29 -2.86 -7.27
C ARG A 145 4.54 -3.58 -6.13
N LEU A 146 3.38 -3.07 -5.71
CA LEU A 146 2.55 -3.72 -4.68
C LEU A 146 2.06 -5.11 -5.13
N ILE A 147 1.66 -5.24 -6.39
CA ILE A 147 1.25 -6.53 -6.98
C ILE A 147 2.43 -7.51 -6.97
N TYR A 148 3.62 -7.05 -7.38
CA TYR A 148 4.80 -7.91 -7.44
C TYR A 148 5.28 -8.37 -6.07
N MET A 149 5.27 -7.50 -5.06
CA MET A 149 5.50 -7.88 -3.68
C MET A 149 4.52 -9.00 -3.24
N ARG A 150 3.22 -8.87 -3.56
CA ARG A 150 2.19 -9.86 -3.21
C ARG A 150 2.36 -11.21 -3.91
N LEU A 151 2.82 -11.20 -5.16
CA LEU A 151 3.12 -12.40 -5.92
C LEU A 151 4.49 -13.01 -5.56
N GLY A 152 5.29 -12.30 -4.76
CA GLY A 152 6.70 -12.63 -4.49
C GLY A 152 7.52 -12.73 -5.77
N LYS A 153 7.18 -11.92 -6.78
CA LYS A 153 7.86 -11.87 -8.06
C LYS A 153 8.83 -10.71 -8.10
N TRP A 154 9.99 -10.96 -8.69
CA TRP A 154 10.83 -9.86 -9.12
C TRP A 154 10.33 -9.29 -10.46
N ALA A 155 10.26 -7.97 -10.53
CA ALA A 155 9.79 -7.23 -11.67
C ALA A 155 10.88 -6.36 -12.26
N GLY A 156 11.72 -6.99 -13.08
CA GLY A 156 12.81 -6.30 -13.79
C GLY A 156 12.37 -4.95 -14.36
N GLY A 157 13.16 -3.90 -14.14
CA GLY A 157 13.06 -2.67 -14.93
C GLY A 157 12.01 -1.63 -14.50
N ILE A 158 11.33 -1.78 -13.35
CA ILE A 158 10.41 -0.72 -12.87
C ILE A 158 11.21 0.50 -12.37
N ASP A 159 12.22 0.28 -11.51
CA ASP A 159 13.18 1.27 -10.97
C ASP A 159 14.54 0.56 -10.62
N GLN A 160 15.63 1.32 -10.36
CA GLN A 160 16.96 0.75 -10.02
C GLN A 160 17.08 0.23 -8.58
N GLU A 161 16.32 0.80 -7.64
CA GLU A 161 16.37 0.42 -6.22
C GLU A 161 15.25 -0.59 -5.89
N ARG A 162 15.64 -1.72 -5.31
CA ARG A 162 14.76 -2.84 -4.94
C ARG A 162 14.91 -3.16 -3.47
N THR A 163 13.80 -3.55 -2.86
CA THR A 163 13.79 -4.04 -1.48
C THR A 163 13.83 -5.56 -1.44
N ALA A 164 14.27 -6.13 -0.32
CA ALA A 164 14.27 -7.58 -0.12
C ALA A 164 12.86 -8.23 -0.13
N LEU A 165 11.78 -7.44 -0.02
CA LEU A 165 10.41 -7.92 -0.20
C LEU A 165 10.05 -8.12 -1.68
N GLU A 166 10.69 -7.37 -2.58
CA GLU A 166 10.49 -7.44 -4.04
C GLU A 166 11.45 -8.47 -4.67
N ASP A 167 12.67 -8.58 -4.13
CA ASP A 167 13.69 -9.52 -4.57
C ASP A 167 14.25 -10.30 -3.37
N PRO A 168 13.70 -11.49 -3.06
CA PRO A 168 14.15 -12.30 -1.93
C PRO A 168 15.61 -12.77 -2.01
N SER A 169 16.26 -12.70 -3.19
CA SER A 169 17.68 -13.03 -3.31
C SER A 169 18.60 -12.05 -2.57
N LEU A 170 18.12 -10.83 -2.30
CA LEU A 170 18.84 -9.85 -1.49
C LEU A 170 19.06 -10.33 -0.04
N LEU A 171 18.27 -11.30 0.43
CA LEU A 171 18.43 -11.92 1.75
C LEU A 171 19.60 -12.91 1.83
N ASP A 172 20.27 -13.23 0.72
CA ASP A 172 21.50 -14.03 0.72
C ASP A 172 22.71 -13.27 1.26
N LYS A 173 22.56 -11.94 1.40
CA LYS A 173 23.53 -11.06 2.04
C LYS A 173 22.96 -10.52 3.34
N GLN A 174 23.85 -10.01 4.18
CA GLN A 174 23.44 -9.35 5.41
C GLN A 174 22.84 -7.98 5.07
N LEU A 175 21.63 -7.73 5.57
CA LEU A 175 20.94 -6.46 5.48
C LEU A 175 21.63 -5.40 6.37
N THR A 176 21.45 -4.15 5.99
CA THR A 176 21.87 -2.95 6.71
C THR A 176 20.66 -2.18 7.23
N MET A 177 20.87 -1.17 8.08
CA MET A 177 19.77 -0.30 8.50
C MET A 177 19.21 0.52 7.34
N ASP A 178 20.06 0.90 6.38
CA ASP A 178 19.62 1.68 5.22
C ASP A 178 18.65 0.88 4.33
N ASP A 179 18.85 -0.43 4.21
CA ASP A 179 17.92 -1.33 3.50
C ASP A 179 16.52 -1.36 4.12
N LEU A 180 16.39 -0.95 5.40
CA LEU A 180 15.17 -1.05 6.20
C LEU A 180 14.57 0.31 6.58
N ASN A 181 15.20 1.43 6.21
CA ASN A 181 14.79 2.75 6.66
C ASN A 181 13.31 3.07 6.32
N ASP A 182 12.87 2.70 5.11
CA ASP A 182 11.52 2.98 4.62
C ASP A 182 10.50 1.88 4.95
N PHE A 183 10.90 0.83 5.67
CA PHE A 183 10.02 -0.27 6.00
C PHE A 183 9.06 0.13 7.13
N SER A 184 7.77 -0.15 6.93
CA SER A 184 6.78 -0.11 8.02
C SER A 184 6.96 -1.31 8.97
N ARG A 185 6.38 -1.26 10.18
CA ARG A 185 6.35 -2.41 11.11
C ARG A 185 5.83 -3.70 10.45
N ARG A 186 4.87 -3.54 9.54
CA ARG A 186 4.31 -4.62 8.73
C ARG A 186 5.27 -5.12 7.67
N ASP A 187 5.97 -4.25 6.95
CA ASP A 187 7.00 -4.66 5.98
C ASP A 187 8.11 -5.45 6.69
N LEU A 188 8.52 -5.02 7.89
CA LEU A 188 9.48 -5.74 8.74
C LEU A 188 8.96 -7.13 9.15
N ARG A 189 7.70 -7.21 9.59
CA ARG A 189 7.06 -8.49 9.90
C ARG A 189 7.05 -9.42 8.70
N LEU A 190 6.66 -8.90 7.53
CA LEU A 190 6.66 -9.65 6.27
C LEU A 190 8.07 -10.12 5.92
N LEU A 191 9.06 -9.24 6.00
CA LEU A 191 10.45 -9.53 5.65
C LEU A 191 11.06 -10.60 6.56
N ARG A 192 10.81 -10.51 7.87
CA ARG A 192 11.23 -11.55 8.82
C ARG A 192 10.58 -12.89 8.49
N ASN A 193 9.28 -12.90 8.17
CA ASN A 193 8.57 -14.13 7.81
C ASN A 193 8.95 -14.65 6.42
N LEU A 194 9.37 -13.77 5.51
CA LEU A 194 9.88 -14.12 4.20
C LEU A 194 11.14 -14.98 4.32
N ILE A 195 12.06 -14.64 5.24
CA ILE A 195 13.24 -15.46 5.54
C ILE A 195 12.84 -16.88 5.92
N TYR A 196 11.86 -17.05 6.82
CA TYR A 196 11.38 -18.38 7.18
C TYR A 196 10.63 -19.09 6.03
N ALA A 197 9.88 -18.34 5.23
CA ALA A 197 9.12 -18.86 4.09
C ALA A 197 10.04 -19.44 3.01
N ARG A 198 11.20 -18.82 2.76
CA ARG A 198 12.25 -19.34 1.84
C ARG A 198 12.72 -20.75 2.22
N HIS A 199 12.59 -21.13 3.49
CA HIS A 199 12.96 -22.45 4.02
C HIS A 199 11.78 -23.41 4.19
N GLY A 200 10.57 -23.01 3.79
CA GLY A 200 9.35 -23.84 3.83
C GLY A 200 8.55 -23.77 5.13
N ARG A 201 8.75 -22.77 5.99
CA ARG A 201 8.01 -22.69 7.27
C ARG A 201 6.49 -22.61 7.06
N PRO A 202 5.67 -23.51 7.62
CA PRO A 202 4.22 -23.36 7.63
C PRO A 202 3.79 -22.25 8.60
N PHE A 203 2.78 -21.47 8.24
CA PHE A 203 2.30 -20.34 9.06
C PHE A 203 0.97 -20.66 9.76
N LYS A 204 0.94 -20.54 11.09
CA LYS A 204 -0.31 -20.58 11.88
C LYS A 204 -1.13 -19.30 11.77
N SER A 205 -0.47 -18.20 11.43
CA SER A 205 -1.13 -16.91 11.22
C SER A 205 -1.89 -16.94 9.90
N ASP A 206 -3.23 -16.86 9.91
CA ASP A 206 -4.05 -16.89 8.68
C ASP A 206 -3.68 -15.75 7.74
N LEU A 207 -3.14 -14.69 8.32
CA LEU A 207 -2.65 -13.50 7.68
C LEU A 207 -1.38 -13.75 6.91
N LEU A 208 -0.37 -14.31 7.58
CA LEU A 208 0.83 -14.75 6.89
C LEU A 208 0.51 -15.84 5.85
N ARG A 209 -0.44 -16.75 6.12
CA ARG A 209 -0.91 -17.70 5.10
C ARG A 209 -1.49 -17.00 3.88
N ALA A 210 -2.49 -16.12 4.05
CA ALA A 210 -3.06 -15.33 2.97
C ALA A 210 -2.01 -14.50 2.19
N TYR A 211 -0.92 -14.12 2.85
CA TYR A 211 0.23 -13.56 2.15
C TYR A 211 0.94 -14.57 1.25
N PHE A 212 1.51 -15.59 1.88
CA PHE A 212 2.47 -16.49 1.27
C PHE A 212 1.79 -17.49 0.33
N ASP A 213 0.49 -17.75 0.48
CA ASP A 213 -0.32 -18.52 -0.47
C ASP A 213 -0.44 -17.82 -1.83
N ALA A 214 -0.28 -16.49 -1.88
CA ALA A 214 -0.23 -15.74 -3.13
C ALA A 214 1.19 -15.72 -3.76
N VAL A 215 2.22 -16.05 -2.98
CA VAL A 215 3.62 -16.02 -3.40
C VAL A 215 3.95 -17.27 -4.20
N GLU A 216 4.33 -17.09 -5.46
CA GLU A 216 4.43 -18.20 -6.43
C GLU A 216 5.45 -19.28 -6.05
N TRP A 217 6.60 -18.88 -5.50
CA TRP A 217 7.67 -19.82 -5.16
C TRP A 217 7.50 -20.45 -3.77
N TYR A 218 6.58 -19.97 -2.92
CA TYR A 218 6.42 -20.48 -1.56
C TYR A 218 5.69 -21.82 -1.56
N LYS A 219 6.25 -22.78 -0.82
CA LYS A 219 5.63 -24.08 -0.53
C LYS A 219 5.91 -24.44 0.92
N ALA A 220 4.86 -24.67 1.69
CA ALA A 220 4.99 -25.14 3.06
C ALA A 220 5.58 -26.57 3.08
N ASP A 221 6.49 -26.80 4.03
CA ASP A 221 7.07 -28.11 4.32
C ASP A 221 6.79 -28.45 5.78
N ASP A 222 5.97 -29.46 6.01
CA ASP A 222 5.58 -29.92 7.35
C ASP A 222 6.78 -30.43 8.18
N LYS A 223 7.92 -30.73 7.53
CA LYS A 223 9.18 -31.13 8.18
C LYS A 223 10.10 -29.93 8.43
N TYR A 224 9.61 -28.70 8.29
CA TYR A 224 10.39 -27.51 8.58
C TYR A 224 10.89 -27.45 10.02
N THR A 225 12.14 -27.04 10.19
CA THR A 225 12.71 -26.66 11.49
C THR A 225 13.63 -25.45 11.34
N ASP A 226 13.79 -24.67 12.41
CA ASP A 226 14.69 -23.50 12.46
C ASP A 226 16.17 -23.87 12.26
N ALA A 227 16.52 -25.16 12.23
CA ALA A 227 17.87 -25.64 11.89
C ALA A 227 18.24 -25.36 10.42
N ARG A 228 17.26 -25.16 9.53
CA ARG A 228 17.49 -24.81 8.12
C ARG A 228 18.02 -23.39 7.93
N LEU A 229 17.88 -22.52 8.94
CA LEU A 229 18.31 -21.13 8.87
C LEU A 229 19.82 -21.01 8.87
N THR A 230 20.34 -20.29 7.87
CA THR A 230 21.76 -19.97 7.72
C THR A 230 22.22 -18.93 8.75
N PRO A 231 23.54 -18.76 8.95
CA PRO A 231 24.06 -17.66 9.77
C PRO A 231 23.63 -16.27 9.26
N VAL A 232 23.48 -16.09 7.94
CA VAL A 232 23.01 -14.83 7.34
C VAL A 232 21.53 -14.61 7.70
N ASP A 233 20.69 -15.63 7.59
CA ASP A 233 19.27 -15.56 7.98
C ASP A 233 19.12 -15.09 9.43
N ARG A 234 19.90 -15.68 10.36
CA ARG A 234 19.85 -15.31 11.78
C ARG A 234 20.27 -13.86 12.02
N ARG A 235 21.31 -13.38 11.32
CA ARG A 235 21.73 -11.97 11.42
C ARG A 235 20.65 -11.03 10.91
N ASN A 236 20.04 -11.34 9.76
CA ASN A 236 18.95 -10.54 9.19
C ASN A 236 17.70 -10.53 10.10
N ILE A 237 17.31 -11.70 10.63
CA ILE A 237 16.19 -11.81 11.60
C ILE A 237 16.46 -10.94 12.83
N ASN A 238 17.68 -10.97 13.37
CA ASN A 238 18.03 -10.18 14.55
C ASN A 238 17.99 -8.67 14.27
N LEU A 239 18.50 -8.24 13.12
CA LEU A 239 18.42 -6.84 12.70
C LEU A 239 16.97 -6.36 12.58
N ILE A 240 16.14 -7.15 11.88
CA ILE A 240 14.73 -6.83 11.68
C ILE A 240 13.99 -6.75 13.03
N ARG A 241 14.25 -7.70 13.94
CA ARG A 241 13.67 -7.69 15.29
C ARG A 241 14.07 -6.47 16.10
N SER A 242 15.35 -6.08 16.04
CA SER A 242 15.82 -4.87 16.73
C SER A 242 15.07 -3.62 16.26
N LEU A 243 14.80 -3.52 14.96
CA LEU A 243 14.03 -2.40 14.40
C LEU A 243 12.54 -2.50 14.74
N GLU A 244 11.96 -3.70 14.76
CA GLU A 244 10.59 -3.90 15.26
C GLU A 244 10.46 -3.44 16.72
N ASP A 245 11.42 -3.80 17.59
CA ASP A 245 11.42 -3.42 19.00
C ASP A 245 11.53 -1.90 19.19
N GLN A 246 12.33 -1.21 18.36
CA GLN A 246 12.39 0.26 18.33
C GLN A 246 11.06 0.91 17.91
N LEU A 247 10.20 0.17 17.20
CA LEU A 247 8.88 0.62 16.75
C LEU A 247 7.74 0.08 17.62
N GLY A 248 8.01 -0.25 18.88
CA GLY A 248 6.99 -0.75 19.81
C GLY A 248 6.74 -2.25 19.70
N GLY A 249 7.71 -3.00 19.17
CA GLY A 249 7.70 -4.46 19.10
C GLY A 249 7.19 -5.04 17.77
N PRO A 250 7.33 -6.37 17.59
CA PRO A 250 6.85 -7.06 16.41
C PRO A 250 5.33 -6.93 16.29
N LEU A 251 4.86 -6.56 15.10
CA LEU A 251 3.44 -6.49 14.82
C LEU A 251 2.79 -7.88 14.98
N THR A 252 1.79 -8.00 15.84
CA THR A 252 1.05 -9.26 16.06
C THR A 252 -0.26 -9.31 15.26
N ASP A 253 -0.90 -10.47 15.19
CA ASP A 253 -2.25 -10.60 14.60
C ASP A 253 -3.28 -9.74 15.36
N TYR A 254 -3.03 -9.43 16.63
CA TYR A 254 -3.89 -8.60 17.48
C TYR A 254 -3.60 -7.10 17.32
N ASP A 255 -2.32 -6.72 17.25
CA ASP A 255 -1.89 -5.32 17.06
C ASP A 255 -2.20 -4.77 15.66
N ASN A 256 -2.42 -5.66 14.68
CA ASN A 256 -2.95 -5.34 13.36
C ASN A 256 -4.26 -4.52 13.39
N LYS A 257 -4.98 -4.46 14.52
CA LYS A 257 -6.19 -3.64 14.69
C LYS A 257 -5.89 -2.16 14.96
N LYS A 258 -4.65 -1.79 15.31
CA LYS A 258 -4.32 -0.43 15.80
C LYS A 258 -3.28 0.32 14.97
N GLU A 259 -2.28 -0.36 14.41
CA GLU A 259 -1.22 0.30 13.62
C GLU A 259 -0.93 -0.48 12.33
N ASP A 260 -0.87 0.24 11.21
CA ASP A 260 -0.39 -0.18 9.88
C ASP A 260 -0.72 -1.63 9.46
N GLY A 261 -1.98 -1.87 9.08
CA GLY A 261 -2.40 -3.15 8.49
C GLY A 261 -1.70 -3.46 7.15
N TRP A 262 -1.20 -4.67 6.95
CA TRP A 262 -1.94 -5.62 6.10
C TRP A 262 -2.51 -6.58 7.10
N PHE A 263 -3.47 -7.37 6.63
CA PHE A 263 -3.89 -8.58 7.31
C PHE A 263 -4.86 -8.34 8.45
N ALA A 264 -6.15 -8.22 8.11
CA ALA A 264 -7.23 -8.47 9.04
C ALA A 264 -7.82 -9.85 8.76
N ARG A 265 -8.01 -10.67 9.81
CA ARG A 265 -8.73 -11.95 9.70
C ARG A 265 -10.23 -11.72 9.86
N ALA A 266 -10.98 -12.69 9.32
CA ALA A 266 -12.33 -13.04 9.72
C ALA A 266 -12.44 -13.28 11.24
#